data_AF-A0AAE3EH11-F1
#
_entry.id   AF-A0AAE3EH11-F1
#
_cell.length_a   1.000
_cell.length_b   1.000
_cell.length_c   1.000
_cell.angle_alpha   90.00
_cell.angle_beta   90.00
_cell.angle_gamma   90.00
#
_symmetry.space_group_name_H-M   'P 1'
#
loop_
_entity.id
_entity.type
_entity.pdbx_description
1 polymer ?
#
loop_
_entity_poly.entity_id
_entity_poly.type
_entity_poly.pdbx_seq_one_letter_code
_entity_poly.pdbx_strand_id
1 'polypeptide(L)'
;MSVYFQQDRDSFYLDQSARDSPCRVRFACEESLISLSKWNGEASLRLCTGSEHAGRLEVCRNEILLKPDSTRKTHHVFRKLDGERFEYDVILLKEPETNVIEIDLQFPDGLEFYRQPSFEEITKSRYYCAPEVIDSYAVYWKNRNGKYKTGKFCHIYRPLAYDARGRKVWGRLLLTGCLMTITIPEDWLSEASYPVVVDPVIGTQTRGATYEYDRWGEDSPVTFLMELETGLNRFTASSAIYGSCSSSMYCYLNTPGAGGIPVLYSEVNAKPANRISQNEQNANFTVTSPRWVSSSFSLSRPVAAGETFWYGYCASEVYFPYIDFANRIERMYTDGFVENVFVPDPDPDTVIKNVLMSMYFTYTDAQNLTRIMLDTIGLTETLARHFTFRRACADGSGITETTVAQRGLIRECRSLADITDLLSFIQVLLRLCSSTLEAVGTVSFVQMFIRFCVSGLAVLENVARSLGQSRLVTSVCGFIEQMLGWMLLKKEELVFVSRVTREIEFRGYLL
;
A
#
# COMPACT_ATOMS: atom_id res chain seq x y z
N MET A 1 -15.05 29.23 4.49
CA MET A 1 -16.43 28.81 4.83
C MET A 1 -16.33 28.06 6.15
N SER A 2 -16.88 28.60 7.23
CA SER A 2 -16.93 27.95 8.55
C SER A 2 -17.93 26.80 8.48
N VAL A 3 -17.53 25.56 8.67
CA VAL A 3 -18.49 24.45 8.81
C VAL A 3 -18.44 23.99 10.26
N TYR A 4 -19.55 24.15 10.97
CA TYR A 4 -19.79 23.52 12.27
C TYR A 4 -20.45 22.18 11.99
N PHE A 5 -19.85 21.07 12.41
CA PHE A 5 -20.43 19.75 12.22
C PHE A 5 -21.28 19.35 13.43
N GLN A 6 -22.56 19.13 13.20
CA GLN A 6 -23.42 18.27 14.03
C GLN A 6 -23.63 16.95 13.27
N GLN A 7 -23.18 15.85 13.89
CA GLN A 7 -23.43 14.43 13.57
C GLN A 7 -23.29 13.93 12.11
N ASP A 8 -22.26 13.10 11.95
CA ASP A 8 -22.23 11.87 11.13
C ASP A 8 -22.67 11.99 9.65
N ARG A 9 -21.73 12.39 8.76
CA ARG A 9 -21.61 11.80 7.39
C ARG A 9 -20.39 12.19 6.54
N ASP A 10 -19.61 13.23 6.84
CA ASP A 10 -18.49 13.63 5.97
C ASP A 10 -17.12 13.38 6.61
N SER A 11 -16.77 12.11 6.80
CA SER A 11 -15.39 11.76 7.14
C SER A 11 -14.50 12.00 5.91
N PHE A 12 -13.48 12.85 6.03
CA PHE A 12 -12.49 13.03 4.97
C PHE A 12 -11.55 11.82 4.94
N TYR A 13 -11.48 11.14 3.79
CA TYR A 13 -10.60 10.01 3.57
C TYR A 13 -9.47 10.38 2.62
N LEU A 14 -8.26 9.92 2.96
CA LEU A 14 -7.10 10.00 2.11
C LEU A 14 -6.43 8.62 2.02
N ASP A 15 -6.15 8.14 0.81
CA ASP A 15 -5.33 6.95 0.62
C ASP A 15 -3.85 7.33 0.44
N GLN A 16 -2.99 6.67 1.20
CA GLN A 16 -1.53 6.78 1.13
C GLN A 16 -0.89 5.43 0.78
N SER A 17 0.34 5.46 0.26
CA SER A 17 1.08 4.25 -0.16
C SER A 17 0.24 3.36 -1.08
N ALA A 18 -0.59 3.98 -1.94
CA ALA A 18 -1.63 3.33 -2.74
C ALA A 18 -1.12 2.23 -3.68
N ARG A 19 0.17 2.25 -4.01
CA ARG A 19 0.81 1.25 -4.90
C ARG A 19 1.26 0.00 -4.15
N ASP A 20 1.75 0.16 -2.92
CA ASP A 20 2.42 -0.92 -2.20
C ASP A 20 1.52 -1.48 -1.10
N SER A 21 1.20 -0.70 -0.08
CA SER A 21 0.32 -1.12 1.01
C SER A 21 -0.62 0.04 1.31
N PRO A 22 -1.77 0.11 0.61
CA PRO A 22 -2.72 1.19 0.76
C PRO A 22 -3.06 1.41 2.24
N CYS A 23 -2.91 2.65 2.68
CA CYS A 23 -3.23 3.11 4.02
C CYS A 23 -4.33 4.15 3.90
N ARG A 24 -5.47 3.87 4.52
CA ARG A 24 -6.57 4.83 4.57
C ARG A 24 -6.43 5.67 5.82
N VAL A 25 -6.31 6.98 5.61
CA VAL A 25 -6.25 8.00 6.66
C VAL A 25 -7.62 8.68 6.74
N ARG A 26 -8.18 8.75 7.95
CA ARG A 26 -9.45 9.40 8.28
C ARG A 26 -9.17 10.51 9.28
N PHE A 27 -9.70 11.71 9.02
CA PHE A 27 -9.51 12.86 9.90
C PHE A 27 -10.77 13.19 10.69
N ALA A 28 -10.60 13.72 11.89
CA ALA A 28 -11.64 14.28 12.77
C ALA A 28 -12.89 13.38 12.91
N CYS A 29 -12.70 12.18 13.47
CA CYS A 29 -13.82 11.34 13.91
C CYS A 29 -14.26 11.79 15.31
N GLU A 30 -15.48 11.45 15.71
CA GLU A 30 -16.04 11.82 17.03
C GLU A 30 -15.11 11.53 18.22
N GLU A 31 -14.27 10.50 18.11
CA GLU A 31 -13.38 10.03 19.18
C GLU A 31 -11.88 10.15 18.85
N SER A 32 -11.49 10.67 17.67
CA SER A 32 -10.07 10.71 17.27
C SER A 32 -9.75 11.87 16.34
N LEU A 33 -8.60 12.50 16.58
CA LEU A 33 -8.05 13.50 15.69
C LEU A 33 -7.77 12.97 14.28
N ILE A 34 -7.12 11.80 14.24
CA ILE A 34 -6.74 11.11 13.01
C ILE A 34 -6.73 9.62 13.26
N SER A 35 -7.11 8.85 12.26
CA SER A 35 -7.12 7.41 12.26
C SER A 35 -6.48 6.89 10.98
N LEU A 36 -5.49 6.02 11.12
CA LEU A 36 -4.86 5.28 10.03
C LEU A 36 -5.42 3.86 10.03
N SER A 37 -5.61 3.28 8.86
CA SER A 37 -6.04 1.90 8.72
C SER A 37 -5.41 1.22 7.50
N LYS A 38 -4.98 -0.03 7.66
CA LYS A 38 -4.43 -0.89 6.60
C LYS A 38 -5.15 -2.24 6.60
N TRP A 39 -5.06 -2.95 5.48
CA TRP A 39 -5.58 -4.31 5.31
C TRP A 39 -7.06 -4.43 5.72
N ASN A 40 -7.91 -3.61 5.10
CA ASN A 40 -9.36 -3.56 5.36
C ASN A 40 -9.73 -3.27 6.83
N GLY A 41 -8.88 -2.52 7.54
CA GLY A 41 -9.14 -2.10 8.93
C GLY A 41 -8.68 -3.10 9.99
N GLU A 42 -8.05 -4.22 9.60
CA GLU A 42 -7.49 -5.18 10.56
C GLU A 42 -6.43 -4.54 11.46
N ALA A 43 -5.62 -3.64 10.91
CA ALA A 43 -4.71 -2.80 11.67
C ALA A 43 -5.19 -1.36 11.59
N SER A 44 -5.27 -0.70 12.75
CA SER A 44 -5.58 0.72 12.82
C SER A 44 -4.85 1.41 13.97
N LEU A 45 -4.54 2.69 13.78
CA LEU A 45 -3.93 3.54 14.79
C LEU A 45 -4.70 4.85 14.82
N ARG A 46 -5.26 5.20 15.98
CA ARG A 46 -5.95 6.46 16.20
C ARG A 46 -5.13 7.31 17.14
N LEU A 47 -4.98 8.59 16.81
CA LEU A 47 -4.46 9.60 17.72
C LEU A 47 -5.66 10.35 18.30
N CYS A 48 -5.73 10.38 19.62
CA CYS A 48 -6.81 10.91 20.43
C CYS A 48 -6.25 12.02 21.34
N THR A 49 -7.09 12.98 21.72
CA THR A 49 -6.71 14.10 22.59
C THR A 49 -7.50 14.12 23.90
N GLY A 50 -7.75 12.95 24.48
CA GLY A 50 -8.62 12.84 25.66
C GLY A 50 -10.09 13.18 25.40
N SER A 51 -10.86 13.41 26.47
CA SER A 51 -12.32 13.19 26.50
C SER A 51 -13.23 14.26 25.88
N GLU A 52 -12.76 15.44 25.47
CA GLU A 52 -13.66 16.47 24.88
C GLU A 52 -12.93 17.40 23.91
N HIS A 53 -13.01 17.14 22.60
CA HIS A 53 -12.58 18.10 21.58
C HIS A 53 -13.70 18.31 20.55
N ALA A 54 -14.77 19.01 20.97
CA ALA A 54 -15.54 19.79 20.03
C ALA A 54 -14.59 20.82 19.40
N GLY A 55 -14.61 20.95 18.08
CA GLY A 55 -13.71 21.85 17.39
C GLY A 55 -14.17 22.14 15.98
N ARG A 56 -13.66 23.25 15.44
CA ARG A 56 -13.92 23.65 14.07
C ARG A 56 -12.86 23.08 13.14
N LEU A 57 -13.31 22.32 12.14
CA LEU A 57 -12.47 21.80 11.07
C LEU A 57 -12.50 22.76 9.88
N GLU A 58 -11.32 23.18 9.43
CA GLU A 58 -11.14 24.00 8.23
C GLU A 58 -10.28 23.22 7.23
N VAL A 59 -10.86 22.91 6.07
CA VAL A 59 -10.11 22.25 4.98
C VAL A 59 -9.60 23.32 4.02
N CYS A 60 -8.29 23.38 3.85
CA CYS A 60 -7.60 24.33 2.97
C CYS A 60 -6.63 23.57 2.05
N ARG A 61 -7.08 23.22 0.84
CA ARG A 61 -6.29 22.47 -0.16
C ARG A 61 -5.71 21.15 0.39
N ASN A 62 -4.45 21.16 0.84
CA ASN A 62 -3.71 20.01 1.36
C ASN A 62 -3.62 20.01 2.90
N GLU A 63 -4.23 20.99 3.56
CA GLU A 63 -4.21 21.15 5.00
C GLU A 63 -5.61 20.96 5.58
N ILE A 64 -5.66 20.29 6.72
CA ILE A 64 -6.86 20.19 7.55
C ILE A 64 -6.47 20.80 8.89
N LEU A 65 -7.07 21.94 9.21
CA LEU A 65 -6.85 22.66 10.46
C LEU A 65 -7.97 22.30 11.42
N LEU A 66 -7.62 21.73 12.57
CA LEU A 66 -8.54 21.49 13.67
C LEU A 66 -8.26 22.51 14.78
N LYS A 67 -9.25 23.35 15.04
CA LYS A 67 -9.24 24.31 16.15
C LYS A 67 -10.11 23.77 17.27
N PRO A 68 -9.54 23.23 18.36
CA PRO A 68 -10.33 22.78 19.51
C PRO A 68 -11.04 23.97 20.16
N ASP A 69 -12.30 23.81 20.55
CA ASP A 69 -13.04 24.83 21.30
C ASP A 69 -12.54 24.91 22.76
N SER A 70 -12.02 23.80 23.30
CA SER A 70 -11.56 23.64 24.68
C SER A 70 -10.18 24.25 24.96
N THR A 71 -9.26 24.24 23.98
CA THR A 71 -7.89 24.75 24.14
C THR A 71 -7.58 25.90 23.17
N ARG A 72 -7.94 27.13 23.54
CA ARG A 72 -7.59 28.35 22.77
C ARG A 72 -6.08 28.61 22.63
N LYS A 73 -5.22 27.84 23.31
CA LYS A 73 -3.75 28.00 23.29
C LYS A 73 -3.05 27.10 22.26
N THR A 74 -3.72 26.06 21.77
CA THR A 74 -3.14 25.06 20.88
C THR A 74 -4.01 24.84 19.66
N HIS A 75 -3.38 24.61 18.52
CA HIS A 75 -4.06 24.18 17.29
C HIS A 75 -3.43 22.89 16.79
N HIS A 76 -4.23 22.09 16.10
CA HIS A 76 -3.77 20.87 15.47
C HIS A 76 -3.88 21.04 13.95
N VAL A 77 -2.78 20.89 13.23
CA VAL A 77 -2.77 21.03 11.78
C VAL A 77 -2.30 19.75 11.14
N PHE A 78 -3.10 19.22 10.23
CA PHE A 78 -2.72 18.07 9.43
C PHE A 78 -2.30 18.57 8.06
N ARG A 79 -1.11 18.19 7.62
CA ARG A 79 -0.64 18.48 6.26
C ARG A 79 -0.37 17.20 5.52
N LYS A 80 -0.94 17.09 4.31
CA LYS A 80 -0.49 16.08 3.36
C LYS A 80 0.83 16.55 2.75
N LEU A 81 1.93 15.85 3.08
CA LEU A 81 3.25 16.15 2.54
C LEU A 81 3.40 15.60 1.12
N ASP A 82 3.26 14.27 0.99
CA ASP A 82 3.37 13.54 -0.27
C ASP A 82 2.38 12.35 -0.32
N GLY A 83 2.54 11.45 -1.29
CA GLY A 83 1.68 10.27 -1.44
C GLY A 83 1.86 9.21 -0.35
N GLU A 84 2.82 9.36 0.57
CA GLU A 84 3.24 8.34 1.53
C GLU A 84 3.49 8.88 2.95
N ARG A 85 3.40 10.19 3.16
CA ARG A 85 3.65 10.85 4.44
C ARG A 85 2.62 11.94 4.71
N PHE A 86 2.23 12.05 5.97
CA PHE A 86 1.53 13.22 6.47
C PHE A 86 2.27 13.76 7.69
N GLU A 87 2.10 15.04 7.89
CA GLU A 87 2.58 15.79 9.04
C GLU A 87 1.37 16.10 9.93
N TYR A 88 1.55 15.88 11.23
CA TYR A 88 0.55 16.20 12.24
C TYR A 88 1.16 17.23 13.19
N ASP A 89 0.95 18.51 12.90
CA ASP A 89 1.45 19.58 13.74
C ASP A 89 0.62 19.76 14.99
N VAL A 90 1.32 19.99 16.09
CA VAL A 90 0.79 20.69 17.25
C VAL A 90 1.36 22.10 17.25
N ILE A 91 0.49 23.09 17.01
CA ILE A 91 0.85 24.51 17.03
C ILE A 91 0.55 25.07 18.42
N LEU A 92 1.59 25.53 19.10
CA LEU A 92 1.51 26.27 20.35
C LEU A 92 1.42 27.76 20.00
N LEU A 93 0.34 28.44 20.38
CA LEU A 93 0.17 29.88 20.09
C LEU A 93 0.84 30.79 21.11
N LYS A 94 1.19 30.23 22.27
CA LYS A 94 1.92 30.88 23.35
C LYS A 94 2.63 29.83 24.20
N GLU A 95 3.46 30.29 25.13
CA GLU A 95 4.16 29.42 26.07
C GLU A 95 3.20 28.49 26.82
N PRO A 96 3.38 27.16 26.70
CA PRO A 96 2.58 26.19 27.44
C PRO A 96 3.04 26.12 28.90
N GLU A 97 2.17 25.57 29.76
CA GLU A 97 2.50 25.36 31.19
C GLU A 97 3.51 24.23 31.41
N THR A 98 3.70 23.39 30.39
CA THR A 98 4.64 22.26 30.37
C THR A 98 5.28 22.17 29.00
N ASN A 99 6.55 21.76 28.94
CA ASN A 99 7.27 21.47 27.70
C ASN A 99 6.93 20.08 27.11
N VAL A 100 5.92 19.42 27.67
CA VAL A 100 5.46 18.08 27.30
C VAL A 100 4.11 18.15 26.60
N ILE A 101 4.03 17.53 25.42
CA ILE A 101 2.79 17.32 24.68
C ILE A 101 2.42 15.84 24.79
N GLU A 102 1.19 15.59 25.24
CA GLU A 102 0.65 14.25 25.43
C GLU A 102 -0.45 13.97 24.40
N ILE A 103 -0.37 12.81 23.76
CA ILE A 103 -1.30 12.34 22.74
C ILE A 103 -1.68 10.91 23.07
N ASP A 104 -2.96 10.66 23.31
CA ASP A 104 -3.48 9.33 23.52
C ASP A 104 -3.51 8.54 22.21
N LEU A 105 -3.14 7.28 22.26
CA LEU A 105 -3.19 6.36 21.13
C LEU A 105 -4.25 5.28 21.38
N GLN A 106 -4.99 4.93 20.34
CA GLN A 106 -5.84 3.73 20.36
C GLN A 106 -5.47 2.84 19.18
N PHE A 107 -5.22 1.57 19.46
CA PHE A 107 -4.88 0.57 18.46
C PHE A 107 -5.28 -0.83 18.94
N PRO A 108 -5.55 -1.78 18.01
CA PRO A 108 -5.88 -3.15 18.37
C PRO A 108 -4.64 -3.96 18.76
N ASP A 109 -4.87 -5.08 19.42
CA ASP A 109 -3.83 -6.06 19.74
C ASP A 109 -3.16 -6.61 18.48
N GLY A 110 -1.87 -6.31 18.35
CA GLY A 110 -1.02 -6.79 17.25
C GLY A 110 -0.27 -5.70 16.50
N LEU A 111 -0.50 -4.41 16.81
CA LEU A 111 0.48 -3.39 16.46
C LEU A 111 1.67 -3.44 17.43
N GLU A 112 2.85 -3.57 16.87
CA GLU A 112 4.13 -3.67 17.56
C GLU A 112 4.96 -2.42 17.25
N PHE A 113 5.40 -1.74 18.31
CA PHE A 113 6.13 -0.48 18.23
C PHE A 113 7.60 -0.74 18.53
N TYR A 114 8.46 -0.57 17.53
CA TYR A 114 9.89 -0.79 17.66
C TYR A 114 10.62 0.54 17.70
N ARG A 115 11.18 0.85 18.86
CA ARG A 115 12.01 2.04 19.05
C ARG A 115 13.28 1.90 18.20
N GLN A 116 13.53 2.91 17.37
CA GLN A 116 14.75 3.03 16.60
C GLN A 116 15.89 3.56 17.47
N PRO A 117 17.17 3.40 17.07
CA PRO A 117 18.31 3.73 17.92
C PRO A 117 18.22 5.14 18.51
N SER A 118 18.47 5.23 19.81
CA SER A 118 18.59 6.49 20.52
C SER A 118 19.89 7.20 20.16
N PHE A 119 19.96 8.50 20.46
CA PHE A 119 21.20 9.26 20.27
C PHE A 119 22.38 8.66 21.06
N GLU A 120 22.12 8.17 22.28
CA GLU A 120 23.13 7.51 23.11
C GLU A 120 23.59 6.18 22.50
N GLU A 121 22.65 5.38 21.97
CA GLU A 121 23.01 4.17 21.23
C GLU A 121 23.81 4.53 20.00
N ILE A 122 23.40 5.46 19.15
CA ILE A 122 24.17 5.87 17.95
C ILE A 122 25.58 6.36 18.30
N THR A 123 25.76 7.01 19.46
CA THR A 123 27.09 7.46 19.90
C THR A 123 27.96 6.29 20.41
N LYS A 124 27.35 5.27 21.03
CA LYS A 124 28.05 4.11 21.63
C LYS A 124 28.22 2.93 20.68
N SER A 125 27.24 2.76 19.80
CA SER A 125 27.07 1.66 18.86
C SER A 125 27.08 2.26 17.48
N ARG A 126 27.86 1.65 16.59
CA ARG A 126 28.33 2.21 15.32
C ARG A 126 27.21 2.31 14.25
N TYR A 127 26.05 2.82 14.62
CA TYR A 127 24.90 3.00 13.74
C TYR A 127 24.91 4.41 13.17
N TYR A 128 24.41 4.55 11.95
CA TYR A 128 24.13 5.86 11.39
C TYR A 128 22.66 5.90 10.99
N CYS A 129 21.93 6.85 11.55
CA CYS A 129 20.51 7.05 11.28
C CYS A 129 20.30 8.51 10.90
N ALA A 130 19.38 8.76 9.96
CA ALA A 130 18.94 10.12 9.70
C ALA A 130 18.37 10.75 10.99
N PRO A 131 18.59 12.06 11.25
CA PRO A 131 18.20 12.70 12.52
C PRO A 131 16.73 12.48 12.93
N GLU A 132 15.82 12.43 11.96
CA GLU A 132 14.38 12.17 12.17
C GLU A 132 14.06 10.71 12.55
N VAL A 133 14.98 9.77 12.31
CA VAL A 133 14.84 8.34 12.65
C VAL A 133 15.38 8.05 14.05
N ILE A 134 16.28 8.88 14.58
CA ILE A 134 16.81 8.74 15.93
C ILE A 134 15.67 8.83 16.94
N ASP A 135 15.57 7.91 17.90
CA ASP A 135 14.49 7.89 18.90
C ASP A 135 13.05 7.86 18.30
N SER A 136 12.92 7.47 17.03
CA SER A 136 11.63 7.29 16.37
C SER A 136 11.05 5.89 16.63
N TYR A 137 9.84 5.63 16.12
CA TYR A 137 9.20 4.32 16.23
C TYR A 137 8.78 3.78 14.86
N ALA A 138 9.28 2.61 14.50
CA ALA A 138 8.75 1.83 13.39
C ALA A 138 7.61 0.94 13.89
N VAL A 139 6.44 1.06 13.28
CA VAL A 139 5.22 0.37 13.72
C VAL A 139 4.89 -0.74 12.73
N TYR A 140 4.76 -1.96 13.23
CA TYR A 140 4.48 -3.14 12.44
C TYR A 140 3.24 -3.88 12.92
N TRP A 141 2.61 -4.60 12.00
CA TRP A 141 1.61 -5.59 12.33
C TRP A 141 2.27 -6.93 12.62
N LYS A 142 1.75 -7.63 13.64
CA LYS A 142 2.21 -8.95 14.05
C LYS A 142 2.24 -9.97 12.90
N ASN A 143 1.29 -9.86 11.96
CA ASN A 143 1.24 -10.71 10.79
C ASN A 143 1.98 -10.07 9.62
N ARG A 144 2.78 -10.88 8.92
CA ARG A 144 3.67 -10.46 7.82
C ARG A 144 3.59 -11.45 6.67
N ASN A 145 4.07 -11.04 5.51
CA ASN A 145 3.96 -11.78 4.24
C ASN A 145 2.51 -11.95 3.78
N GLY A 146 2.31 -12.56 2.61
CA GLY A 146 0.98 -12.72 2.02
C GLY A 146 0.30 -11.36 1.80
N LYS A 147 -0.93 -11.21 2.31
CA LYS A 147 -1.69 -9.95 2.19
C LYS A 147 -1.06 -8.78 2.96
N TYR A 148 -0.23 -9.05 3.96
CA TYR A 148 0.37 -8.03 4.83
C TYR A 148 1.70 -7.48 4.30
N LYS A 149 2.27 -8.09 3.25
CA LYS A 149 3.58 -7.70 2.67
C LYS A 149 4.67 -7.61 3.75
N THR A 150 5.35 -6.46 3.92
CA THR A 150 6.37 -6.29 4.97
C THR A 150 5.78 -6.26 6.39
N GLY A 151 4.47 -6.06 6.50
CA GLY A 151 3.76 -5.80 7.75
C GLY A 151 4.01 -4.39 8.31
N LYS A 152 4.78 -3.52 7.63
CA LYS A 152 5.04 -2.15 8.12
C LYS A 152 3.75 -1.34 8.05
N PHE A 153 3.27 -0.94 9.22
CA PHE A 153 2.05 -0.16 9.36
C PHE A 153 2.34 1.32 9.12
N CYS A 154 3.22 1.91 9.92
CA CYS A 154 3.71 3.27 9.71
C CYS A 154 5.08 3.46 10.39
N HIS A 155 5.60 4.67 10.29
CA HIS A 155 6.76 5.14 11.02
C HIS A 155 6.38 6.46 11.68
N ILE A 156 6.54 6.55 13.01
CA ILE A 156 6.34 7.78 13.77
C ILE A 156 7.71 8.38 13.97
N TYR A 157 8.04 9.41 13.19
CA TYR A 157 9.36 10.05 13.21
C TYR A 157 9.54 10.92 14.44
N ARG A 158 10.80 11.18 14.78
CA ARG A 158 11.16 12.10 15.84
C ARG A 158 10.63 13.50 15.51
N PRO A 159 9.94 14.18 16.44
CA PRO A 159 9.34 15.45 16.16
C PRO A 159 10.40 16.56 16.08
N LEU A 160 10.27 17.42 15.07
CA LEU A 160 11.05 18.64 14.93
C LEU A 160 10.18 19.83 15.35
N ALA A 161 10.63 20.60 16.34
CA ALA A 161 9.98 21.83 16.73
C ALA A 161 10.65 23.02 16.06
N TYR A 162 9.86 24.00 15.62
CA TYR A 162 10.37 25.27 15.11
C TYR A 162 9.52 26.46 15.55
N ASP A 163 10.20 27.57 15.82
CA ASP A 163 9.58 28.81 16.29
C ASP A 163 9.26 29.77 15.13
N ALA A 164 8.55 30.87 15.42
CA ALA A 164 8.18 31.88 14.43
C ALA A 164 9.39 32.63 13.80
N ARG A 165 10.60 32.49 14.38
CA ARG A 165 11.85 33.00 13.81
C ARG A 165 12.57 31.95 12.96
N GLY A 166 12.04 30.73 12.87
CA GLY A 166 12.62 29.61 12.14
C GLY A 166 13.76 28.91 12.88
N ARG A 167 13.97 29.15 14.18
CA ARG A 167 14.88 28.32 14.98
C ARG A 167 14.29 26.91 15.09
N LYS A 168 15.15 25.91 15.17
CA LYS A 168 14.75 24.49 15.19
C LYS A 168 15.34 23.78 16.39
N VAL A 169 14.59 22.83 16.95
CA VAL A 169 15.07 21.91 17.97
C VAL A 169 14.39 20.56 17.81
N TRP A 170 15.12 19.48 18.05
CA TRP A 170 14.53 18.15 18.07
C TRP A 170 13.84 17.88 19.40
N GLY A 171 12.59 17.45 19.36
CA GLY A 171 11.88 16.92 20.52
C GLY A 171 12.33 15.50 20.84
N ARG A 172 12.04 15.05 22.06
CA ARG A 172 12.15 13.64 22.48
C ARG A 172 10.78 12.98 22.35
N LEU A 173 10.73 11.87 21.62
CA LEU A 173 9.53 11.05 21.46
C LEU A 173 9.61 9.85 22.41
N LEU A 174 8.54 9.59 23.15
CA LEU A 174 8.42 8.42 24.01
C LEU A 174 7.01 7.82 23.90
N LEU A 175 6.94 6.50 23.74
CA LEU A 175 5.70 5.74 23.82
C LEU A 175 5.69 4.90 25.10
N THR A 176 4.68 5.10 25.95
CA THR A 176 4.46 4.31 27.16
C THR A 176 3.04 3.74 27.13
N GLY A 177 2.92 2.47 26.76
CA GLY A 177 1.61 1.84 26.53
C GLY A 177 0.85 2.54 25.40
N CYS A 178 -0.30 3.12 25.73
CA CYS A 178 -1.13 3.87 24.80
C CYS A 178 -0.89 5.39 24.84
N LEU A 179 0.11 5.89 25.57
CA LEU A 179 0.41 7.31 25.66
C LEU A 179 1.65 7.66 24.85
N MET A 180 1.51 8.62 23.92
CA MET A 180 2.60 9.22 23.18
C MET A 180 2.97 10.57 23.78
N THR A 181 4.23 10.72 24.17
CA THR A 181 4.76 11.91 24.80
C THR A 181 5.83 12.54 23.93
N ILE A 182 5.69 13.83 23.66
CA ILE A 182 6.68 14.65 22.96
C ILE A 182 7.21 15.71 23.93
N THR A 183 8.50 15.65 24.26
CA THR A 183 9.16 16.62 25.15
C THR A 183 10.05 17.56 24.35
N ILE A 184 9.79 18.85 24.42
CA ILE A 184 10.61 19.91 23.81
C ILE A 184 11.65 20.37 24.85
N PRO A 185 12.91 20.65 24.50
CA PRO A 185 13.87 21.20 25.46
C PRO A 185 13.37 22.52 26.07
N GLU A 186 13.33 22.58 27.41
CA GLU A 186 12.72 23.67 28.18
C GLU A 186 13.42 25.02 27.93
N ASP A 187 14.75 25.02 27.99
CA ASP A 187 15.56 26.22 27.72
C ASP A 187 15.25 26.81 26.33
N TRP A 188 15.13 25.95 25.31
CA TRP A 188 14.79 26.39 23.96
C TRP A 188 13.36 26.94 23.87
N LEU A 189 12.42 26.29 24.56
CA LEU A 189 11.00 26.66 24.53
C LEU A 189 10.75 28.00 25.23
N SER A 190 11.42 28.26 26.36
CA SER A 190 11.31 29.51 27.12
C SER A 190 11.78 30.74 26.33
N GLU A 191 12.72 30.55 25.41
CA GLU A 191 13.20 31.61 24.52
C GLU A 191 12.42 31.70 23.20
N ALA A 192 11.50 30.77 22.94
CA ALA A 192 10.85 30.61 21.64
C ALA A 192 9.99 31.82 21.26
N SER A 193 9.97 32.14 19.96
CA SER A 193 8.99 33.08 19.41
C SER A 193 7.76 32.35 18.93
N TYR A 194 6.59 32.70 19.46
CA TYR A 194 5.35 32.02 19.12
C TYR A 194 4.70 32.60 17.85
N PRO A 195 3.98 31.77 17.06
CA PRO A 195 3.66 30.37 17.32
C PRO A 195 4.86 29.42 17.17
N VAL A 196 4.89 28.38 18.00
CA VAL A 196 5.82 27.24 17.88
C VAL A 196 5.06 26.09 17.24
N VAL A 197 5.64 25.49 16.21
CA VAL A 197 5.10 24.29 15.56
C VAL A 197 5.90 23.09 16.01
N VAL A 198 5.21 22.03 16.40
CA VAL A 198 5.81 20.73 16.74
C VAL A 198 5.30 19.71 15.75
N ASP A 199 6.18 19.20 14.90
CA ASP A 199 5.85 18.31 13.78
C ASP A 199 6.29 16.86 14.05
N PRO A 200 5.44 15.99 14.62
CA PRO A 200 5.55 14.56 14.41
C PRO A 200 5.08 14.18 13.00
N VAL A 201 6.03 13.81 12.14
CA VAL A 201 5.75 13.19 10.84
C VAL A 201 5.35 11.73 11.06
N ILE A 202 4.26 11.31 10.42
CA ILE A 202 3.89 9.89 10.33
C ILE A 202 3.97 9.45 8.86
N GLY A 203 4.91 8.55 8.57
CA GLY A 203 5.10 7.98 7.24
C GLY A 203 4.47 6.60 7.11
N THR A 204 3.75 6.36 6.02
CA THR A 204 3.12 5.04 5.74
C THR A 204 3.96 4.17 4.80
N GLN A 205 5.18 4.60 4.48
CA GLN A 205 6.14 3.88 3.65
C GLN A 205 6.32 2.45 4.12
N THR A 206 6.35 1.52 3.17
CA THR A 206 6.43 0.07 3.41
C THR A 206 7.86 -0.43 3.64
N ARG A 207 8.85 0.38 3.26
CA ARG A 207 10.28 0.16 3.46
C ARG A 207 10.76 0.67 4.82
N GLY A 208 11.90 0.14 5.25
CA GLY A 208 12.65 0.60 6.41
C GLY A 208 13.13 2.05 6.27
N ALA A 209 13.45 2.67 7.39
CA ALA A 209 13.89 4.07 7.43
C ALA A 209 15.42 4.23 7.36
N THR A 210 16.18 3.17 7.62
CA THR A 210 17.64 3.19 7.68
C THR A 210 18.26 2.33 6.58
N TYR A 211 19.41 2.74 6.06
CA TYR A 211 20.14 2.00 5.02
C TYR A 211 21.66 2.22 5.10
N GLU A 212 22.14 2.92 6.13
CA GLU A 212 23.55 3.20 6.37
C GLU A 212 23.91 2.75 7.79
N TYR A 213 25.17 2.42 7.99
CA TYR A 213 25.75 2.08 9.30
C TYR A 213 27.25 2.36 9.27
N ASP A 214 27.86 2.65 10.41
CA ASP A 214 29.30 2.82 10.48
C ASP A 214 29.96 1.46 10.78
N ARG A 215 30.47 0.79 9.75
CA ARG A 215 31.10 -0.52 9.91
C ARG A 215 32.34 -0.47 10.80
N TRP A 216 33.08 0.64 10.76
CA TRP A 216 34.43 0.74 11.33
C TRP A 216 34.52 1.66 12.55
N GLY A 217 33.47 2.45 12.85
CA GLY A 217 33.49 3.43 13.93
C GLY A 217 34.39 4.63 13.61
N GLU A 218 34.50 4.98 12.33
CA GLU A 218 35.41 6.01 11.81
C GLU A 218 34.66 7.29 11.40
N ASP A 219 33.40 7.46 11.85
CA ASP A 219 32.50 8.54 11.44
C ASP A 219 32.31 8.61 9.90
N SER A 220 32.49 7.46 9.24
CA SER A 220 32.36 7.29 7.80
C SER A 220 31.26 6.25 7.53
N PRO A 221 29.97 6.66 7.57
CA PRO A 221 28.87 5.73 7.37
C PRO A 221 29.02 5.04 6.01
N VAL A 222 28.87 3.71 6.02
CA VAL A 222 28.81 2.89 4.83
C VAL A 222 27.39 2.38 4.63
N THR A 223 27.08 2.07 3.39
CA THR A 223 25.81 1.50 3.00
C THR A 223 25.61 0.12 3.63
N PHE A 224 24.46 -0.13 4.28
CA PHE A 224 24.09 -1.44 4.77
C PHE A 224 23.98 -2.41 3.59
N LEU A 225 24.79 -3.46 3.63
CA LEU A 225 24.95 -4.41 2.55
C LEU A 225 25.09 -5.83 3.08
N MET A 226 24.72 -6.78 2.22
CA MET A 226 24.93 -8.20 2.41
C MET A 226 25.79 -8.69 1.24
N GLU A 227 27.01 -9.11 1.50
CA GLU A 227 28.00 -9.53 0.49
C GLU A 227 28.32 -11.00 0.71
N LEU A 228 28.08 -11.86 -0.30
CA LEU A 228 28.32 -13.30 -0.24
C LEU A 228 27.72 -13.96 1.02
N GLU A 229 26.52 -13.50 1.39
CA GLU A 229 25.84 -13.88 2.61
C GLU A 229 24.34 -14.08 2.37
N THR A 230 23.73 -14.84 3.25
CA THR A 230 22.28 -14.94 3.40
C THR A 230 21.83 -14.14 4.61
N GLY A 231 20.96 -13.15 4.40
CA GLY A 231 20.29 -12.43 5.47
C GLY A 231 18.89 -12.98 5.68
N LEU A 232 18.58 -13.43 6.89
CA LEU A 232 17.29 -14.03 7.23
C LEU A 232 16.60 -13.31 8.39
N ASN A 233 15.33 -12.98 8.22
CA ASN A 233 14.47 -12.57 9.32
C ASN A 233 13.53 -13.69 9.74
N ARG A 234 13.24 -13.76 11.04
CA ARG A 234 12.32 -14.72 11.64
C ARG A 234 10.88 -14.24 11.53
N PHE A 235 9.96 -15.11 11.10
CA PHE A 235 8.55 -14.82 10.96
C PHE A 235 7.67 -15.98 11.45
N THR A 236 6.43 -15.67 11.81
CA THR A 236 5.40 -16.66 12.11
C THR A 236 4.32 -16.61 11.05
N ALA A 237 3.97 -17.76 10.48
CA ALA A 237 2.95 -17.85 9.43
C ALA A 237 1.55 -17.54 10.00
N SER A 238 0.90 -16.48 9.54
CA SER A 238 -0.47 -16.14 9.99
C SER A 238 -1.53 -17.07 9.38
N SER A 239 -1.24 -17.64 8.22
CA SER A 239 -2.04 -18.66 7.55
C SER A 239 -1.11 -19.69 6.91
N ALA A 240 -1.64 -20.86 6.60
CA ALA A 240 -0.83 -21.92 6.00
C ALA A 240 -0.39 -21.52 4.58
N ILE A 241 0.87 -21.82 4.25
CA ILE A 241 1.55 -21.39 3.03
C ILE A 241 1.82 -22.62 2.15
N TYR A 242 1.46 -22.53 0.87
CA TYR A 242 1.56 -23.63 -0.08
C TYR A 242 2.11 -23.16 -1.43
N GLY A 243 2.76 -24.08 -2.14
CA GLY A 243 3.04 -23.95 -3.57
C GLY A 243 4.03 -22.82 -3.90
N SER A 244 3.71 -22.08 -4.96
CA SER A 244 4.56 -21.03 -5.50
C SER A 244 4.36 -19.70 -4.76
N CYS A 245 5.49 -19.06 -4.45
CA CYS A 245 5.57 -17.79 -3.77
C CYS A 245 6.20 -16.74 -4.70
N SER A 246 5.70 -15.51 -4.64
CA SER A 246 6.30 -14.34 -5.30
C SER A 246 7.00 -13.52 -4.23
N SER A 247 8.32 -13.41 -4.35
CA SER A 247 9.16 -12.71 -3.40
C SER A 247 9.41 -11.28 -3.86
N SER A 248 9.62 -10.36 -2.93
CA SER A 248 9.92 -8.95 -3.22
C SER A 248 10.92 -8.38 -2.21
N MET A 249 11.89 -7.61 -2.70
CA MET A 249 12.84 -6.85 -1.89
C MET A 249 12.94 -5.42 -2.39
N TYR A 250 12.99 -4.45 -1.47
CA TYR A 250 13.18 -3.05 -1.82
C TYR A 250 14.66 -2.75 -2.02
N CYS A 251 15.03 -2.40 -3.25
CA CYS A 251 16.42 -2.10 -3.64
C CYS A 251 16.54 -0.61 -3.99
N TYR A 252 17.69 0.01 -3.72
CA TYR A 252 17.88 1.45 -3.95
C TYR A 252 19.19 1.84 -4.61
N LEU A 253 20.14 0.92 -4.75
CA LEU A 253 21.46 1.21 -5.26
C LEU A 253 21.75 0.41 -6.54
N ASN A 254 22.43 1.05 -7.49
CA ASN A 254 22.84 0.47 -8.75
C ASN A 254 24.28 -0.05 -8.66
N THR A 255 24.48 -1.31 -8.31
CA THR A 255 25.82 -1.95 -8.32
C THR A 255 25.82 -3.13 -9.29
N PRO A 256 26.81 -3.21 -10.21
CA PRO A 256 27.02 -4.40 -11.02
C PRO A 256 27.12 -5.65 -10.14
N GLY A 257 26.48 -6.75 -10.55
CA GLY A 257 26.48 -7.99 -9.77
C GLY A 257 25.48 -8.03 -8.62
N ALA A 258 24.80 -6.93 -8.31
CA ALA A 258 23.78 -6.91 -7.27
C ALA A 258 22.63 -7.87 -7.61
N GLY A 259 22.43 -8.87 -6.77
CA GLY A 259 21.46 -9.94 -7.03
C GLY A 259 21.37 -10.94 -5.89
N GLY A 260 20.43 -11.87 -6.02
CA GLY A 260 20.26 -12.91 -5.02
C GLY A 260 19.02 -13.76 -5.24
N ILE A 261 19.00 -14.91 -4.57
CA ILE A 261 17.88 -15.85 -4.60
C ILE A 261 17.08 -15.74 -3.29
N PRO A 262 15.74 -15.69 -3.35
CA PRO A 262 14.93 -15.74 -2.15
C PRO A 262 15.07 -17.12 -1.51
N VAL A 263 15.17 -17.18 -0.20
CA VAL A 263 15.32 -18.44 0.53
C VAL A 263 14.42 -18.47 1.75
N LEU A 264 13.92 -19.68 2.06
CA LEU A 264 13.05 -19.92 3.20
C LEU A 264 13.51 -21.17 3.94
N TYR A 265 13.69 -21.08 5.24
CA TYR A 265 14.15 -22.15 6.13
C TYR A 265 13.13 -22.44 7.23
N SER A 266 13.01 -23.70 7.62
CA SER A 266 12.31 -24.07 8.85
C SER A 266 13.07 -23.60 10.08
N GLU A 267 12.39 -23.48 11.21
CA GLU A 267 13.03 -23.20 12.50
C GLU A 267 13.32 -24.48 13.30
N VAL A 268 14.50 -24.56 13.90
CA VAL A 268 14.84 -25.49 15.00
C VAL A 268 15.63 -24.72 16.05
N ASN A 269 15.22 -24.78 17.33
CA ASN A 269 15.89 -24.08 18.44
C ASN A 269 16.09 -22.57 18.19
N ALA A 270 15.08 -21.90 17.64
CA ALA A 270 15.12 -20.47 17.30
C ALA A 270 16.26 -20.08 16.34
N LYS A 271 16.63 -21.01 15.43
CA LYS A 271 17.61 -20.80 14.36
C LYS A 271 17.09 -21.36 13.02
N PRO A 272 17.56 -20.82 11.89
CA PRO A 272 17.35 -21.44 10.57
C PRO A 272 17.90 -22.87 10.56
N ALA A 273 17.12 -23.81 10.02
CA ALA A 273 17.50 -25.22 9.96
C ALA A 273 17.45 -25.75 8.52
N ASN A 274 16.38 -26.45 8.13
CA ASN A 274 16.25 -27.02 6.80
C ASN A 274 15.72 -25.99 5.82
N ARG A 275 16.37 -25.86 4.66
CA ARG A 275 15.84 -25.06 3.54
C ARG A 275 14.56 -25.73 3.03
N ILE A 276 13.47 -24.97 3.01
CA ILE A 276 12.17 -25.43 2.51
C ILE A 276 11.72 -24.68 1.26
N SER A 277 12.43 -23.64 0.83
CA SER A 277 12.32 -23.11 -0.52
C SER A 277 13.00 -24.04 -1.54
N GLN A 278 12.50 -24.04 -2.78
CA GLN A 278 13.04 -24.76 -3.94
C GLN A 278 12.68 -24.01 -5.24
N ASN A 279 13.34 -24.34 -6.35
CA ASN A 279 13.12 -23.71 -7.66
C ASN A 279 13.26 -22.17 -7.64
N GLU A 280 14.19 -21.67 -6.83
CA GLU A 280 14.33 -20.24 -6.58
C GLU A 280 14.93 -19.52 -7.77
N GLN A 281 14.31 -18.41 -8.17
CA GLN A 281 14.79 -17.59 -9.27
C GLN A 281 15.77 -16.54 -8.75
N ASN A 282 16.81 -16.28 -9.52
CA ASN A 282 17.73 -15.18 -9.21
C ASN A 282 17.06 -13.85 -9.54
N ALA A 283 17.00 -12.94 -8.57
CA ALA A 283 16.59 -11.57 -8.79
C ALA A 283 17.81 -10.68 -9.06
N ASN A 284 17.66 -9.81 -10.07
CA ASN A 284 18.64 -8.77 -10.35
C ASN A 284 18.28 -7.50 -9.55
N PHE A 285 19.11 -7.16 -8.56
CA PHE A 285 18.91 -6.00 -7.68
C PHE A 285 19.56 -4.73 -8.21
N THR A 286 20.17 -4.77 -9.39
CA THR A 286 20.64 -3.59 -10.12
C THR A 286 19.44 -2.71 -10.50
N VAL A 287 19.26 -1.57 -9.82
CA VAL A 287 18.16 -0.64 -10.08
C VAL A 287 18.66 0.79 -10.25
N THR A 288 18.15 1.49 -11.26
CA THR A 288 18.49 2.91 -11.51
C THR A 288 17.71 3.89 -10.64
N SER A 289 16.61 3.43 -10.04
CA SER A 289 15.83 4.17 -9.05
C SER A 289 15.29 3.23 -7.97
N PRO A 290 15.11 3.72 -6.73
CA PRO A 290 14.61 2.88 -5.64
C PRO A 290 13.24 2.27 -5.95
N ARG A 291 13.14 0.94 -5.84
CA ARG A 291 11.93 0.18 -6.18
C ARG A 291 11.93 -1.22 -5.56
N TRP A 292 10.74 -1.82 -5.51
CA TRP A 292 10.59 -3.26 -5.29
C TRP A 292 11.10 -4.05 -6.50
N VAL A 293 11.94 -5.04 -6.23
CA VAL A 293 12.40 -6.04 -7.20
C VAL A 293 11.79 -7.38 -6.80
N SER A 294 11.20 -8.07 -7.78
CA SER A 294 10.51 -9.34 -7.55
C SER A 294 11.35 -10.55 -7.94
N SER A 295 11.13 -11.66 -7.24
CA SER A 295 11.61 -13.00 -7.57
C SER A 295 10.50 -14.04 -7.33
N SER A 296 10.80 -15.32 -7.49
CA SER A 296 9.90 -16.40 -7.13
C SER A 296 10.63 -17.62 -6.60
N PHE A 297 9.90 -18.44 -5.85
CA PHE A 297 10.32 -19.76 -5.38
C PHE A 297 9.07 -20.63 -5.18
N SER A 298 9.27 -21.94 -4.98
CA SER A 298 8.23 -22.86 -4.53
C SER A 298 8.62 -23.47 -3.18
N LEU A 299 7.65 -24.01 -2.46
CA LEU A 299 7.91 -24.73 -1.22
C LEU A 299 8.07 -26.24 -1.46
N SER A 300 9.05 -26.87 -0.81
CA SER A 300 9.23 -28.33 -0.77
C SER A 300 8.21 -29.03 0.13
N ARG A 301 7.70 -28.31 1.14
CA ARG A 301 6.58 -28.72 1.97
C ARG A 301 5.73 -27.51 2.37
N PRO A 302 4.45 -27.70 2.72
CA PRO A 302 3.65 -26.63 3.31
C PRO A 302 4.27 -26.09 4.61
N VAL A 303 4.05 -24.80 4.86
CA VAL A 303 4.28 -24.16 6.18
C VAL A 303 2.93 -24.04 6.88
N ALA A 304 2.79 -24.63 8.06
CA ALA A 304 1.53 -24.61 8.79
C ALA A 304 1.23 -23.22 9.36
N ALA A 305 -0.05 -22.89 9.57
CA ALA A 305 -0.42 -21.69 10.31
C ALA A 305 0.14 -21.77 11.74
N GLY A 306 0.75 -20.69 12.22
CA GLY A 306 1.46 -20.61 13.49
C GLY A 306 2.89 -21.18 13.47
N GLU A 307 3.32 -21.80 12.37
CA GLU A 307 4.71 -22.27 12.23
C GLU A 307 5.66 -21.08 12.11
N THR A 308 6.77 -21.15 12.84
CA THR A 308 7.85 -20.17 12.70
C THR A 308 8.84 -20.61 11.63
N PHE A 309 9.26 -19.67 10.79
CA PHE A 309 10.20 -19.89 9.71
C PHE A 309 11.14 -18.68 9.57
N TRP A 310 12.19 -18.88 8.78
CA TRP A 310 13.17 -17.86 8.47
C TRP A 310 13.12 -17.56 6.98
N TYR A 311 12.99 -16.30 6.62
CA TYR A 311 12.91 -15.88 5.22
C TYR A 311 13.88 -14.75 4.96
N GLY A 312 14.49 -14.77 3.78
CA GLY A 312 15.22 -13.65 3.25
C GLY A 312 15.88 -13.95 1.93
N TYR A 313 17.08 -13.41 1.72
CA TYR A 313 17.80 -13.52 0.46
C TYR A 313 19.22 -13.99 0.67
N CYS A 314 19.65 -14.87 -0.22
CA CYS A 314 21.04 -15.25 -0.39
C CYS A 314 21.63 -14.39 -1.50
N ALA A 315 22.62 -13.55 -1.17
CA ALA A 315 23.29 -12.69 -2.14
C ALA A 315 23.99 -13.54 -3.20
N SER A 316 23.88 -13.14 -4.48
CA SER A 316 24.73 -13.70 -5.55
C SER A 316 26.14 -13.11 -5.50
N GLU A 317 26.22 -11.82 -5.18
CA GLU A 317 27.46 -11.09 -4.93
C GLU A 317 27.21 -10.11 -3.80
N VAL A 318 26.29 -9.15 -4.02
CA VAL A 318 25.90 -8.16 -3.00
C VAL A 318 24.44 -7.74 -3.13
N TYR A 319 23.81 -7.28 -2.05
CA TYR A 319 22.59 -6.49 -2.10
C TYR A 319 22.47 -5.48 -0.96
N PHE A 320 21.65 -4.45 -1.17
CA PHE A 320 21.52 -3.28 -0.29
C PHE A 320 20.06 -3.11 0.15
N PRO A 321 19.64 -3.69 1.29
CA PRO A 321 18.27 -3.56 1.76
C PRO A 321 18.10 -2.28 2.61
N TYR A 322 16.90 -1.72 2.61
CA TYR A 322 16.46 -0.83 3.70
C TYR A 322 16.10 -1.67 4.93
N ILE A 323 16.40 -1.14 6.11
CA ILE A 323 16.19 -1.80 7.40
C ILE A 323 15.46 -0.89 8.40
N ASP A 324 14.76 -1.52 9.35
CA ASP A 324 14.35 -0.93 10.62
C ASP A 324 14.90 -1.78 11.77
N PHE A 325 15.20 -1.16 12.91
CA PHE A 325 15.60 -1.89 14.12
C PHE A 325 14.33 -2.45 14.79
N ALA A 326 14.02 -3.72 14.53
CA ALA A 326 12.72 -4.30 14.90
C ALA A 326 12.71 -5.82 15.11
N ASN A 327 13.57 -6.58 14.43
CA ASN A 327 13.50 -8.04 14.47
C ASN A 327 14.89 -8.66 14.41
N ARG A 328 15.02 -9.90 14.87
CA ARG A 328 16.27 -10.64 14.77
C ARG A 328 16.61 -10.92 13.29
N ILE A 329 17.86 -10.66 12.93
CA ILE A 329 18.46 -11.12 11.69
C ILE A 329 19.45 -12.25 12.00
N GLU A 330 19.47 -13.27 11.15
CA GLU A 330 20.55 -14.27 11.12
C GLU A 330 21.30 -14.11 9.79
N ARG A 331 22.63 -14.09 9.87
CA ARG A 331 23.53 -14.04 8.72
C ARG A 331 24.19 -15.40 8.56
N MET A 332 24.32 -15.86 7.33
CA MET A 332 25.01 -17.11 7.00
C MET A 332 25.93 -16.85 5.81
N TYR A 333 27.22 -17.16 5.93
CA TYR A 333 28.14 -17.08 4.79
C TYR A 333 27.80 -18.11 3.73
N THR A 334 27.95 -17.73 2.46
CA THR A 334 27.62 -18.58 1.32
C THR A 334 28.85 -19.02 0.53
N ASP A 335 30.05 -18.62 0.98
CA ASP A 335 31.36 -19.03 0.45
C ASP A 335 31.54 -20.55 0.55
N GLY A 336 31.04 -21.26 -0.47
CA GLY A 336 31.10 -22.71 -0.59
C GLY A 336 29.81 -23.41 -1.00
N PHE A 337 28.81 -22.72 -1.57
CA PHE A 337 27.60 -23.27 -2.20
C PHE A 337 27.73 -24.71 -2.74
N VAL A 338 27.44 -25.71 -1.90
CA VAL A 338 26.99 -27.03 -2.37
C VAL A 338 26.01 -27.69 -1.40
N GLU A 339 26.15 -27.58 -0.07
CA GLU A 339 25.29 -28.35 0.84
C GLU A 339 24.95 -27.60 2.13
N ASN A 340 23.64 -27.33 2.33
CA ASN A 340 22.79 -27.21 3.54
C ASN A 340 23.37 -26.98 4.96
N VAL A 341 24.63 -26.66 5.16
CA VAL A 341 25.23 -26.56 6.50
C VAL A 341 25.14 -25.12 6.96
N PHE A 342 24.22 -24.87 7.89
CA PHE A 342 24.20 -23.67 8.72
C PHE A 342 25.52 -23.62 9.50
N VAL A 343 26.46 -22.79 9.05
CA VAL A 343 27.61 -22.39 9.85
C VAL A 343 27.22 -21.04 10.46
N PRO A 344 26.84 -20.98 11.76
CA PRO A 344 26.59 -19.70 12.41
C PRO A 344 27.85 -18.87 12.28
N ASP A 345 27.69 -17.64 11.79
CA ASP A 345 28.78 -16.67 11.75
C ASP A 345 29.32 -16.48 13.18
N PRO A 346 30.58 -16.85 13.46
CA PRO A 346 31.17 -16.60 14.75
C PRO A 346 31.53 -15.13 14.95
N ASP A 347 31.37 -14.25 13.94
CA ASP A 347 31.78 -12.86 13.99
C ASP A 347 31.08 -12.11 15.17
N PRO A 348 31.82 -11.88 16.27
CA PRO A 348 31.29 -11.21 17.44
C PRO A 348 31.02 -9.72 17.15
N ASP A 349 31.55 -9.18 16.05
CA ASP A 349 31.46 -7.77 15.64
C ASP A 349 30.28 -7.48 14.70
N THR A 350 29.36 -8.42 14.49
CA THR A 350 28.06 -8.12 13.87
C THR A 350 27.22 -7.23 14.79
N VAL A 351 27.52 -5.94 14.77
CA VAL A 351 26.88 -4.88 15.58
C VAL A 351 25.36 -4.85 15.36
N ILE A 352 24.89 -5.35 14.21
CA ILE A 352 23.49 -5.28 13.80
C ILE A 352 22.81 -6.66 13.87
N LYS A 353 22.26 -7.01 15.04
CA LYS A 353 21.53 -8.29 15.25
C LYS A 353 20.01 -8.17 15.22
N ASN A 354 19.49 -6.95 15.38
CA ASN A 354 18.06 -6.69 15.56
C ASN A 354 17.48 -5.81 14.45
N VAL A 355 17.78 -6.12 13.20
CA VAL A 355 17.19 -5.43 12.04
C VAL A 355 16.23 -6.29 11.26
N LEU A 356 15.23 -5.62 10.71
CA LEU A 356 14.25 -6.17 9.82
C LEU A 356 14.43 -5.58 8.43
N MET A 357 14.70 -6.44 7.45
CA MET A 357 14.89 -6.01 6.07
C MET A 357 13.55 -5.72 5.36
N SER A 358 13.60 -4.77 4.43
CA SER A 358 12.49 -4.39 3.56
C SER A 358 12.24 -5.43 2.48
N MET A 359 11.72 -6.57 2.89
CA MET A 359 11.41 -7.71 2.04
C MET A 359 10.15 -8.41 2.52
N TYR A 360 9.47 -9.06 1.59
CA TYR A 360 8.31 -9.91 1.87
C TYR A 360 8.14 -10.92 0.75
N PHE A 361 7.25 -11.89 0.94
CA PHE A 361 6.74 -12.69 -0.16
C PHE A 361 5.22 -12.80 -0.07
N THR A 362 4.58 -13.01 -1.22
CA THR A 362 3.16 -13.31 -1.34
C THR A 362 2.98 -14.75 -1.79
N TYR A 363 1.85 -15.33 -1.42
CA TYR A 363 1.49 -16.71 -1.72
C TYR A 363 -0.03 -16.79 -1.88
N THR A 364 -0.48 -17.84 -2.55
CA THR A 364 -1.91 -18.14 -2.63
C THR A 364 -2.34 -18.81 -1.33
N ASP A 365 -3.19 -18.15 -0.55
CA ASP A 365 -3.79 -18.75 0.64
C ASP A 365 -4.66 -19.97 0.24
N ALA A 366 -4.53 -21.11 0.92
CA ALA A 366 -5.31 -22.31 0.63
C ALA A 366 -6.83 -22.10 0.76
N GLN A 367 -7.28 -21.18 1.61
CA GLN A 367 -8.69 -20.81 1.68
C GLN A 367 -9.13 -20.07 0.41
N ASN A 368 -8.28 -19.19 -0.12
CA ASN A 368 -8.53 -18.56 -1.41
C ASN A 368 -8.46 -19.57 -2.55
N LEU A 369 -7.55 -20.54 -2.51
CA LEU A 369 -7.49 -21.59 -3.53
C LEU A 369 -8.76 -22.44 -3.51
N THR A 370 -9.21 -22.88 -2.32
CA THR A 370 -10.47 -23.63 -2.16
C THR A 370 -11.66 -22.79 -2.62
N ARG A 371 -11.70 -21.50 -2.28
CA ARG A 371 -12.76 -20.60 -2.78
C ARG A 371 -12.71 -20.46 -4.30
N ILE A 372 -11.54 -20.21 -4.89
CA ILE A 372 -11.36 -20.14 -6.35
C ILE A 372 -11.77 -21.45 -7.01
N MET A 373 -11.39 -22.59 -6.44
CA MET A 373 -11.79 -23.91 -6.95
C MET A 373 -13.29 -24.13 -6.82
N LEU A 374 -13.91 -23.78 -5.69
CA LEU A 374 -15.36 -23.87 -5.49
C LEU A 374 -16.13 -22.92 -6.41
N ASP A 375 -15.63 -21.70 -6.61
CA ASP A 375 -16.19 -20.72 -7.55
C ASP A 375 -16.07 -21.26 -8.99
N THR A 376 -14.94 -21.88 -9.33
CA THR A 376 -14.72 -22.52 -10.65
C THR A 376 -15.60 -23.77 -10.83
N ILE A 377 -15.80 -24.56 -9.78
CA ILE A 377 -16.70 -25.72 -9.77
C ILE A 377 -18.15 -25.23 -9.90
N GLY A 378 -18.54 -24.16 -9.21
CA GLY A 378 -19.86 -23.54 -9.34
C GLY A 378 -20.11 -23.00 -10.76
N LEU A 379 -19.09 -22.44 -11.41
CA LEU A 379 -19.14 -22.06 -12.82
C LEU A 379 -19.26 -23.28 -13.74
N THR A 380 -18.55 -24.35 -13.44
CA THR A 380 -18.59 -25.61 -14.21
C THR A 380 -19.95 -26.30 -14.08
N GLU A 381 -20.52 -26.30 -12.88
CA GLU A 381 -21.86 -26.83 -12.63
C GLU A 381 -22.93 -25.98 -13.32
N THR A 382 -22.78 -24.65 -13.29
CA THR A 382 -23.65 -23.72 -14.05
C THR A 382 -23.57 -24.00 -15.55
N LEU A 383 -22.36 -24.21 -16.08
CA LEU A 383 -22.15 -24.58 -17.50
C LEU A 383 -22.72 -25.97 -17.83
N ALA A 384 -22.56 -26.95 -16.95
CA ALA A 384 -23.11 -28.30 -17.11
C ALA A 384 -24.65 -28.29 -17.11
N ARG A 385 -25.28 -27.51 -16.21
CA ARG A 385 -26.73 -27.27 -16.21
C ARG A 385 -27.15 -26.52 -17.47
N HIS A 386 -26.37 -25.56 -17.95
CA HIS A 386 -26.64 -24.87 -19.20
C HIS A 386 -26.58 -25.82 -20.41
N PHE A 387 -25.63 -26.75 -20.47
CA PHE A 387 -25.55 -27.76 -21.54
C PHE A 387 -26.69 -28.78 -21.46
N THR A 388 -27.06 -29.20 -20.25
CA THR A 388 -28.19 -30.11 -20.02
C THR A 388 -29.50 -29.45 -20.42
N PHE A 389 -29.67 -28.16 -20.08
CA PHE A 389 -30.79 -27.34 -20.53
C PHE A 389 -30.81 -27.19 -22.05
N ARG A 390 -29.65 -26.91 -22.68
CA ARG A 390 -29.54 -26.81 -24.14
C ARG A 390 -29.92 -28.11 -24.85
N ARG A 391 -29.54 -29.25 -24.26
CA ARG A 391 -29.91 -30.58 -24.76
C ARG A 391 -31.41 -30.85 -24.58
N ALA A 392 -31.98 -30.53 -23.41
CA ALA A 392 -33.42 -30.63 -23.18
C ALA A 392 -34.25 -29.73 -24.13
N CYS A 393 -33.75 -28.53 -24.46
CA CYS A 393 -34.38 -27.67 -25.48
C CYS A 393 -34.20 -28.19 -26.91
N ALA A 394 -33.13 -28.92 -27.20
CA ALA A 394 -32.92 -29.55 -28.51
C ALA A 394 -33.77 -30.80 -28.70
N ASP A 395 -34.06 -31.53 -27.62
CA ASP A 395 -34.84 -32.76 -27.62
C ASP A 395 -36.36 -32.52 -27.43
N GLY A 396 -36.77 -31.35 -26.94
CA GLY A 396 -38.18 -30.99 -26.70
C GLY A 396 -38.91 -30.51 -27.95
N SER A 397 -39.64 -31.40 -28.63
CA SER A 397 -40.48 -31.08 -29.80
C SER A 397 -41.85 -30.48 -29.44
N GLY A 398 -41.96 -29.69 -28.36
CA GLY A 398 -43.22 -29.12 -27.88
C GLY A 398 -43.04 -27.74 -27.25
N ILE A 399 -43.62 -26.71 -27.89
CA ILE A 399 -43.59 -25.29 -27.47
C ILE A 399 -44.04 -25.10 -26.00
N THR A 400 -44.93 -25.96 -25.51
CA THR A 400 -45.46 -25.90 -24.15
C THR A 400 -44.43 -26.30 -23.09
N GLU A 401 -43.59 -27.30 -23.36
CA GLU A 401 -42.56 -27.78 -22.42
C GLU A 401 -41.38 -26.80 -22.31
N THR A 402 -41.03 -26.16 -23.43
CA THR A 402 -40.02 -25.09 -23.48
C THR A 402 -40.43 -23.87 -22.64
N THR A 403 -41.72 -23.56 -22.61
CA THR A 403 -42.27 -22.42 -21.85
C THR A 403 -42.28 -22.70 -20.32
N VAL A 404 -42.54 -23.93 -19.91
CA VAL A 404 -42.48 -24.34 -18.49
C VAL A 404 -41.02 -24.37 -18.00
N ALA A 405 -40.09 -24.86 -18.81
CA ALA A 405 -38.66 -24.84 -18.50
C ALA A 405 -38.10 -23.41 -18.36
N GLN A 406 -38.52 -22.48 -19.23
CA GLN A 406 -38.17 -21.06 -19.13
C GLN A 406 -38.70 -20.40 -17.84
N ARG A 407 -39.91 -20.73 -17.40
CA ARG A 407 -40.47 -20.20 -16.13
C ARG A 407 -39.73 -20.71 -14.90
N GLY A 408 -39.25 -21.96 -14.92
CA GLY A 408 -38.37 -22.50 -13.88
C GLY A 408 -37.06 -21.72 -13.78
N LEU A 409 -36.45 -21.42 -14.92
CA LEU A 409 -35.20 -20.66 -15.01
C LEU A 409 -35.35 -19.22 -14.48
N ILE A 410 -36.45 -18.54 -14.80
CA ILE A 410 -36.76 -17.19 -14.28
C ILE A 410 -36.91 -17.20 -12.75
N ARG A 411 -37.44 -18.29 -12.18
CA ARG A 411 -37.61 -18.45 -10.75
C ARG A 411 -36.28 -18.72 -10.03
N GLU A 412 -35.38 -19.52 -10.60
CA GLU A 412 -34.03 -19.76 -10.06
C GLU A 412 -33.10 -18.55 -10.23
N CYS A 413 -33.17 -17.83 -11.35
CA CYS A 413 -32.43 -16.58 -11.54
C CYS A 413 -32.86 -15.49 -10.55
N ARG A 414 -34.12 -15.50 -10.09
CA ARG A 414 -34.60 -14.60 -9.03
C ARG A 414 -34.09 -14.95 -7.63
N SER A 415 -33.79 -16.23 -7.35
CA SER A 415 -33.21 -16.62 -6.05
C SER A 415 -31.71 -16.36 -5.94
N LEU A 416 -31.03 -16.09 -7.05
CA LEU A 416 -29.60 -15.73 -7.10
C LEU A 416 -29.34 -14.21 -7.11
N ALA A 417 -30.40 -13.41 -7.00
CA ALA A 417 -30.35 -11.95 -7.19
C ALA A 417 -30.09 -11.19 -5.88
N ASP A 418 -28.88 -11.30 -5.34
CA ASP A 418 -28.28 -10.30 -4.44
C ASP A 418 -27.06 -9.61 -5.07
N ILE A 419 -26.90 -9.73 -6.39
CA ILE A 419 -25.85 -9.04 -7.17
C ILE A 419 -26.54 -8.15 -8.20
N THR A 420 -26.76 -6.89 -7.80
CA THR A 420 -27.46 -5.83 -8.54
C THR A 420 -26.89 -5.63 -9.97
N ASP A 421 -25.62 -5.95 -10.19
CA ASP A 421 -24.96 -5.80 -11.48
C ASP A 421 -25.35 -6.89 -12.49
N LEU A 422 -25.60 -8.13 -12.03
CA LEU A 422 -26.04 -9.22 -12.90
C LEU A 422 -27.47 -9.00 -13.40
N LEU A 423 -28.32 -8.36 -12.59
CA LEU A 423 -29.69 -8.00 -12.94
C LEU A 423 -29.76 -7.00 -14.09
N SER A 424 -28.86 -6.02 -14.13
CA SER A 424 -28.79 -5.04 -15.23
C SER A 424 -28.40 -5.69 -16.56
N PHE A 425 -27.45 -6.62 -16.53
CA PHE A 425 -27.02 -7.39 -17.71
C PHE A 425 -28.12 -8.34 -18.21
N ILE A 426 -28.79 -9.07 -17.30
CA ILE A 426 -29.90 -9.96 -17.64
C ILE A 426 -31.10 -9.17 -18.19
N GLN A 427 -31.38 -7.97 -17.69
CA GLN A 427 -32.43 -7.11 -18.24
C GLN A 427 -32.14 -6.67 -19.68
N VAL A 428 -30.89 -6.37 -20.01
CA VAL A 428 -30.47 -6.05 -21.39
C VAL A 428 -30.61 -7.29 -22.29
N LEU A 429 -30.22 -8.47 -21.80
CA LEU A 429 -30.33 -9.72 -22.53
C LEU A 429 -31.80 -10.13 -22.75
N LEU A 430 -32.68 -9.91 -21.77
CA LEU A 430 -34.12 -10.15 -21.88
C LEU A 430 -34.81 -9.18 -22.85
N ARG A 431 -34.36 -7.91 -22.93
CA ARG A 431 -34.82 -6.98 -23.98
C ARG A 431 -34.38 -7.45 -25.36
N LEU A 432 -33.14 -7.94 -25.49
CA LEU A 432 -32.64 -8.49 -26.75
C LEU A 432 -33.44 -9.74 -27.17
N CYS A 433 -33.72 -10.64 -26.23
CA CYS A 433 -34.52 -11.83 -26.46
C CYS A 433 -36.00 -11.51 -26.80
N SER A 434 -36.59 -10.50 -26.16
CA SER A 434 -37.94 -10.00 -26.47
C SER A 434 -38.00 -9.43 -27.89
N SER A 435 -36.98 -8.67 -28.30
CA SER A 435 -36.89 -8.13 -29.66
C SER A 435 -36.70 -9.21 -30.74
N THR A 436 -36.06 -10.34 -30.39
CA THR A 436 -35.97 -11.50 -31.28
C THR A 436 -37.24 -12.36 -31.29
N LEU A 437 -38.05 -12.35 -30.23
CA LEU A 437 -39.32 -13.09 -30.15
C LEU A 437 -40.46 -12.41 -30.92
N GLU A 438 -40.46 -11.07 -31.01
CA GLU A 438 -41.34 -10.35 -31.94
C GLU A 438 -40.96 -10.59 -33.42
N ALA A 439 -39.72 -11.01 -33.70
CA ALA A 439 -39.24 -11.30 -35.05
C ALA A 439 -39.56 -12.73 -35.54
N VAL A 440 -40.13 -13.60 -34.70
CA VAL A 440 -40.43 -15.01 -35.04
C VAL A 440 -41.87 -15.21 -35.55
N GLY A 441 -42.65 -14.13 -35.68
CA GLY A 441 -43.91 -14.11 -36.42
C GLY A 441 -43.73 -14.19 -37.95
N THR A 442 -43.42 -15.39 -38.44
CA THR A 442 -43.69 -15.99 -39.78
C THR A 442 -43.80 -15.08 -41.04
N VAL A 443 -43.03 -15.44 -42.08
CA VAL A 443 -43.20 -15.12 -43.53
C VAL A 443 -42.54 -13.86 -44.11
N SER A 444 -42.15 -12.84 -43.35
CA SER A 444 -41.50 -11.63 -43.92
C SER A 444 -40.00 -11.74 -44.22
N PHE A 445 -39.29 -12.69 -43.60
CA PHE A 445 -37.82 -12.82 -43.70
C PHE A 445 -37.34 -13.22 -45.09
N VAL A 446 -38.08 -14.08 -45.80
CA VAL A 446 -37.69 -14.51 -47.16
C VAL A 446 -37.90 -13.37 -48.17
N GLN A 447 -38.93 -12.53 -47.98
CA GLN A 447 -39.18 -11.36 -48.82
C GLN A 447 -38.19 -10.22 -48.54
N MET A 448 -37.74 -10.08 -47.29
CA MET A 448 -36.70 -9.13 -46.90
C MET A 448 -35.30 -9.58 -47.34
N PHE A 449 -35.01 -10.88 -47.32
CA PHE A 449 -33.75 -11.46 -47.81
C PHE A 449 -33.62 -11.32 -49.34
N ILE A 450 -34.71 -11.50 -50.10
CA ILE A 450 -34.71 -11.26 -51.55
C ILE A 450 -34.54 -9.75 -51.87
N ARG A 451 -35.16 -8.85 -51.09
CA ARG A 451 -34.91 -7.40 -51.21
C ARG A 451 -33.49 -7.00 -50.79
N PHE A 452 -32.92 -7.65 -49.78
CA PHE A 452 -31.55 -7.44 -49.31
C PHE A 452 -30.52 -7.88 -50.37
N CYS A 453 -30.75 -9.01 -51.04
CA CYS A 453 -29.89 -9.45 -52.14
C CYS A 453 -29.98 -8.54 -53.38
N VAL A 454 -31.14 -7.92 -53.65
CA VAL A 454 -31.31 -6.95 -54.75
C VAL A 454 -30.77 -5.55 -54.41
N SER A 455 -30.70 -5.17 -53.13
CA SER A 455 -30.11 -3.89 -52.68
C SER A 455 -28.61 -3.96 -52.36
N GLY A 456 -28.03 -5.17 -52.26
CA GLY A 456 -26.59 -5.38 -52.11
C GLY A 456 -25.74 -4.92 -53.31
N LEU A 457 -26.34 -4.75 -54.49
CA LEU A 457 -25.64 -4.20 -55.67
C LEU A 457 -25.44 -2.67 -55.62
N ALA A 458 -26.07 -1.96 -54.68
CA ALA A 458 -25.87 -0.52 -54.46
C ALA A 458 -24.87 -0.21 -53.32
N VAL A 459 -24.39 -1.23 -52.58
CA VAL A 459 -23.52 -1.05 -51.40
C VAL A 459 -22.03 -0.89 -51.76
N LEU A 460 -21.64 -1.21 -53.00
CA LEU A 460 -20.28 -1.00 -53.49
C LEU A 460 -19.86 0.49 -53.53
N GLU A 461 -20.80 1.42 -53.56
CA GLU A 461 -20.52 2.87 -53.57
C GLU A 461 -20.30 3.45 -52.15
N ASN A 462 -20.84 2.80 -51.11
CA ASN A 462 -20.73 3.27 -49.72
C ASN A 462 -19.46 2.76 -48.99
N VAL A 463 -18.86 1.66 -49.45
CA VAL A 463 -17.56 1.18 -48.94
C VAL A 463 -16.42 2.13 -49.36
N ALA A 464 -16.53 2.77 -50.53
CA ALA A 464 -15.57 3.78 -50.97
C ALA A 464 -15.62 5.07 -50.11
N ARG A 465 -16.79 5.43 -49.56
CA ARG A 465 -16.93 6.58 -48.64
C ARG A 465 -16.47 6.29 -47.21
N SER A 466 -16.65 5.07 -46.69
CA SER A 466 -16.25 4.74 -45.32
C SER A 466 -14.72 4.66 -45.15
N LEU A 467 -13.98 4.29 -46.20
CA LEU A 467 -12.51 4.36 -46.22
C LEU A 467 -11.98 5.80 -46.18
N GLY A 468 -12.73 6.79 -46.68
CA GLY A 468 -12.40 8.21 -46.56
C GLY A 468 -12.57 8.75 -45.13
N GLN A 469 -13.61 8.29 -44.42
CA GLN A 469 -13.88 8.71 -43.04
C GLN A 469 -12.87 8.12 -42.04
N SER A 470 -12.40 6.89 -42.25
CA SER A 470 -11.35 6.26 -41.44
C SER A 470 -10.01 7.04 -41.49
N ARG A 471 -9.65 7.56 -42.67
CA ARG A 471 -8.45 8.39 -42.83
C ARG A 471 -8.57 9.75 -42.13
N LEU A 472 -9.77 10.33 -42.10
CA LEU A 472 -10.02 11.60 -41.43
C LEU A 472 -9.96 11.45 -39.90
N VAL A 473 -10.52 10.37 -39.35
CA VAL A 473 -10.43 10.07 -37.91
C VAL A 473 -8.99 9.81 -37.49
N THR A 474 -8.22 9.04 -38.27
CA THR A 474 -6.80 8.78 -37.98
C THR A 474 -5.96 10.07 -38.03
N SER A 475 -6.26 10.98 -38.97
CA SER A 475 -5.60 12.28 -39.06
C SER A 475 -5.94 13.21 -37.90
N VAL A 476 -7.19 13.20 -37.41
CA VAL A 476 -7.63 13.99 -36.26
C VAL A 476 -6.99 13.47 -34.97
N CYS A 477 -6.92 12.15 -34.79
CA CYS A 477 -6.23 11.55 -33.64
C CYS A 477 -4.73 11.89 -33.62
N GLY A 478 -4.04 11.81 -34.77
CA GLY A 478 -2.63 12.19 -34.85
C GLY A 478 -2.39 13.68 -34.57
N PHE A 479 -3.30 14.57 -35.01
CA PHE A 479 -3.23 15.99 -34.68
C PHE A 479 -3.40 16.27 -33.18
N ILE A 480 -4.33 15.56 -32.52
CA ILE A 480 -4.56 15.68 -31.07
C ILE A 480 -3.34 15.19 -30.27
N GLU A 481 -2.70 14.09 -30.68
CA GLU A 481 -1.46 13.61 -30.06
C GLU A 481 -0.32 14.62 -30.18
N GLN A 482 -0.21 15.30 -31.34
CA GLN A 482 0.80 16.33 -31.55
C GLN A 482 0.55 17.59 -30.70
N MET A 483 -0.72 17.98 -30.52
CA MET A 483 -1.11 19.09 -29.65
C MET A 483 -0.92 18.80 -28.16
N LEU A 484 -1.15 17.56 -27.72
CA LEU A 484 -0.92 17.15 -26.33
C LEU A 484 0.55 17.31 -25.91
N GLY A 485 1.49 17.10 -26.83
CA GLY A 485 2.91 17.38 -26.61
C GLY A 485 3.25 18.86 -26.43
N TRP A 486 2.40 19.76 -26.94
CA TRP A 486 2.57 21.22 -26.80
C TRP A 486 1.79 21.81 -25.62
N MET A 487 0.77 21.09 -25.11
CA MET A 487 -0.06 21.53 -23.98
C MET A 487 0.47 21.06 -22.61
N LEU A 488 1.42 20.13 -22.58
CA LEU A 488 2.13 19.74 -21.37
C LEU A 488 3.29 20.69 -21.11
N LEU A 489 3.07 21.66 -20.20
CA LEU A 489 4.14 22.50 -19.66
C LEU A 489 5.26 21.60 -19.13
N LYS A 490 6.50 21.90 -19.52
CA LYS A 490 7.66 21.15 -19.03
C LYS A 490 7.76 21.36 -17.53
N LYS A 491 8.29 20.35 -16.82
CA LYS A 491 8.46 20.35 -15.35
C LYS A 491 9.14 21.64 -14.84
N GLU A 492 10.01 22.24 -15.64
CA GLU A 492 10.72 23.49 -15.37
C GLU A 492 9.81 24.73 -15.41
N GLU A 493 8.82 24.75 -16.31
CA GLU A 493 7.83 25.84 -16.45
C GLU A 493 6.79 25.78 -15.34
N LEU A 494 6.44 24.57 -14.87
CA LEU A 494 5.53 24.36 -13.74
C LEU A 494 6.13 24.87 -12.41
N VAL A 495 7.45 24.76 -12.26
CA VAL A 495 8.20 25.31 -11.11
C VAL A 495 8.23 26.84 -11.17
N PHE A 496 8.34 27.43 -12.35
CA PHE A 496 8.31 28.88 -12.52
C PHE A 496 6.93 29.46 -12.18
N VAL A 497 5.85 28.85 -12.70
CA VAL A 497 4.47 29.26 -12.36
C VAL A 497 4.21 29.12 -10.86
N SER A 498 4.64 28.02 -10.22
CA SER A 498 4.50 27.84 -8.77
C SER A 498 5.23 28.89 -7.94
N ARG A 499 6.40 29.37 -8.37
CA ARG A 499 7.15 30.46 -7.72
C ARG A 499 6.45 31.80 -7.86
N VAL A 500 5.95 32.13 -9.05
CA VAL A 500 5.23 33.40 -9.30
C VAL A 500 3.91 33.45 -8.52
N THR A 501 3.17 32.34 -8.42
CA THR A 501 1.94 32.30 -7.62
C THR A 501 2.21 32.45 -6.12
N ARG A 502 3.32 31.90 -5.60
CA ARG A 502 3.76 32.10 -4.19
C ARG A 502 4.11 33.56 -3.89
N GLU A 503 4.73 34.27 -4.83
CA GLU A 503 5.13 35.66 -4.64
C GLU A 503 3.93 36.62 -4.67
N ILE A 504 2.89 36.29 -5.46
CA ILE A 504 1.63 37.04 -5.52
C ILE A 504 0.73 36.77 -4.31
N GLU A 505 0.60 35.51 -3.86
CA GLU A 505 -0.15 35.20 -2.62
C GLU A 505 0.51 35.87 -1.40
N PHE A 506 1.84 35.94 -1.31
CA PHE A 506 2.50 36.56 -0.15
C PHE A 506 2.34 38.09 -0.08
N ARG A 507 2.25 38.79 -1.22
CA ARG A 507 2.02 40.24 -1.25
C ARG A 507 0.55 40.63 -1.06
N GLY A 508 -0.39 39.73 -1.34
CA GLY A 508 -1.82 39.97 -1.17
C GLY A 508 -2.31 39.94 0.29
N TYR A 509 -1.52 39.41 1.23
CA TYR A 509 -1.86 39.37 2.67
C TYR A 509 -1.23 40.51 3.49
N LEU A 510 -0.48 41.42 2.85
CA LEU A 510 0.18 42.57 3.48
C LEU A 510 -0.39 43.95 3.05
N LEU A 511 -1.50 43.93 2.29
CA LEU A 511 -2.40 45.05 2.04
C LEU A 511 -3.78 44.68 2.58
#